data_AF-A0A2N1U3A6-F1
#
_entry.id   AF-A0A2N1U3A6-F1
#
_cell.length_a   1.000
_cell.length_b   1.000
_cell.length_c   1.000
_cell.angle_alpha   90.00
_cell.angle_beta   90.00
_cell.angle_gamma   90.00
#
_symmetry.space_group_name_H-M   'P 1'
#
loop_
_entity.id
_entity.type
_entity.pdbx_description
1 polymer ?
#
loop_
_entity_poly.entity_id
_entity_poly.type
_entity_poly.pdbx_seq_one_letter_code
_entity_poly.pdbx_strand_id
1 'polypeptide(L)'
;MIQLELMAAQQLTPTICLIWLRIYLFRIRMLPFFPNSVKGEIMKKGFTLIELLVVITILAVLAGAALPYVQNYVEESRIAKAKTDLEEIARALAVYETREGDYPDLGAPADGLSDVSQLTGRYLNKSPIDPWGRPYVVDINAGSVYSTGPDRDDTDPAGKYDNISFPYQPPLALVSAKWIDRNQSGSVDAQNVPDQIQLTFSRKLSKASADCTQTNLAAWLTISPDGQAGSEVDITDFVQHVGEGVYDPVILTSNPKVMVLSLNDNYDPTVDPEILLGAAYIYVDDPTGTDADATTDLDNLSDLATNLSLQDQNVTILPQ
;
A
#
# COMPACT_ATOMS: atom_id res chain seq x y z
N MET A 1 -5.78 7.72 -31.28
CA MET A 1 -7.15 8.28 -31.25
C MET A 1 -7.58 8.59 -29.80
N ILE A 2 -6.67 9.10 -28.96
CA ILE A 2 -6.93 9.50 -27.56
C ILE A 2 -6.00 10.70 -27.25
N GLN A 3 -6.02 11.70 -28.15
CA GLN A 3 -5.32 12.99 -27.99
C GLN A 3 -6.20 14.14 -28.47
N LEU A 4 -7.53 13.95 -28.54
CA LEU A 4 -8.44 14.98 -29.06
C LEU A 4 -9.55 15.45 -28.09
N GLU A 5 -9.76 14.80 -26.94
CA GLU A 5 -10.84 15.21 -26.03
C GLU A 5 -10.39 16.07 -24.83
N LEU A 6 -9.07 16.22 -24.60
CA LEU A 6 -8.54 17.02 -23.49
C LEU A 6 -8.32 18.52 -23.81
N MET A 7 -8.86 19.03 -24.93
CA MET A 7 -8.85 20.47 -25.26
C MET A 7 -10.25 21.13 -25.20
N ALA A 8 -11.30 20.41 -24.80
CA ALA A 8 -12.67 20.91 -24.84
C ALA A 8 -13.10 21.75 -23.62
N ALA A 9 -12.18 22.11 -22.72
CA ALA A 9 -12.47 22.94 -21.53
C ALA A 9 -12.00 24.41 -21.65
N GLN A 10 -11.56 24.87 -22.83
CA GLN A 10 -11.04 26.23 -23.01
C GLN A 10 -11.58 27.00 -24.22
N GLN A 11 -12.73 26.58 -24.74
CA GLN A 11 -13.51 27.31 -25.74
C GLN A 11 -14.98 27.28 -25.32
N LEU A 12 -15.33 28.02 -24.26
CA LEU A 12 -16.67 28.60 -24.11
C LEU A 12 -16.88 29.51 -25.32
N THR A 13 -17.30 28.90 -26.42
CA THR A 13 -17.59 29.59 -27.66
C THR A 13 -18.67 30.65 -27.38
N PRO A 14 -18.57 31.86 -27.95
CA PRO A 14 -19.52 32.95 -27.74
C PRO A 14 -20.96 32.60 -28.16
N THR A 15 -21.15 31.46 -28.81
CA THR A 15 -22.45 30.87 -29.17
C THR A 15 -23.28 30.47 -27.94
N ILE A 16 -22.69 29.92 -26.86
CA ILE A 16 -23.45 29.54 -25.65
C ILE A 16 -23.95 30.80 -24.91
N CYS A 17 -23.12 31.84 -24.85
CA CYS A 17 -23.52 33.13 -24.27
C CYS A 17 -24.62 33.82 -25.11
N LEU A 18 -24.55 33.74 -26.44
CA LEU A 18 -25.59 34.26 -27.34
C LEU A 18 -26.91 33.47 -27.26
N ILE A 19 -26.87 32.16 -26.97
CA ILE A 19 -28.07 31.35 -26.71
C ILE A 19 -28.72 31.79 -25.39
N TRP A 20 -27.94 31.96 -24.33
CA TRP A 20 -28.45 32.46 -23.05
C TRP A 20 -28.97 33.91 -23.16
N LEU A 21 -28.29 34.79 -23.90
CA LEU A 21 -28.72 36.16 -24.16
C LEU A 21 -30.01 36.22 -25.01
N ARG A 22 -30.16 35.36 -26.02
CA ARG A 22 -31.41 35.24 -26.81
C ARG A 22 -32.57 34.73 -25.98
N ILE A 23 -32.35 33.79 -25.06
CA ILE A 23 -33.38 33.27 -24.13
C ILE A 23 -33.77 34.37 -23.13
N TYR A 24 -32.81 35.12 -22.59
CA TYR A 24 -33.08 36.22 -21.66
C TYR A 24 -33.80 37.40 -22.34
N LEU A 25 -33.42 37.75 -23.58
CA LEU A 25 -34.06 38.80 -24.37
C LEU A 25 -35.47 38.41 -24.85
N PHE A 26 -35.72 37.13 -25.12
CA PHE A 26 -37.08 36.65 -25.46
C PHE A 26 -38.05 36.80 -24.27
N ARG A 27 -37.54 36.74 -23.03
CA ARG A 27 -38.33 36.92 -21.80
C ARG A 27 -38.72 38.38 -21.51
N ILE A 28 -38.04 39.36 -22.11
CA ILE A 28 -38.35 40.81 -21.91
C ILE A 28 -39.37 41.34 -22.93
N ARG A 29 -39.61 40.61 -24.04
CA ARG A 29 -40.46 41.08 -25.16
C ARG A 29 -41.87 40.49 -25.19
N MET A 30 -42.38 40.02 -24.05
CA MET A 30 -43.76 39.56 -23.91
C MET A 30 -44.46 40.27 -22.74
N LEU A 31 -44.56 41.59 -22.82
CA LEU A 31 -45.50 42.38 -22.02
C LEU A 31 -46.53 43.01 -22.96
N PRO A 32 -47.74 42.44 -23.10
CA PRO A 32 -48.89 43.22 -23.48
C PRO A 32 -49.54 43.81 -22.22
N PHE A 33 -49.35 45.12 -22.07
CA PHE A 33 -50.43 46.09 -21.94
C PHE A 33 -51.78 45.60 -21.37
N PHE A 34 -52.10 46.02 -20.15
CA PHE A 34 -53.49 46.32 -19.75
C PHE A 34 -53.52 47.64 -18.97
N PRO A 35 -54.20 48.68 -19.46
CA PRO A 35 -54.41 49.89 -18.69
C PRO A 35 -55.71 49.83 -17.87
N ASN A 36 -55.61 50.43 -16.69
CA ASN A 36 -56.60 51.23 -15.95
C ASN A 36 -57.81 50.57 -15.23
N SER A 37 -57.69 50.63 -13.89
CA SER A 37 -58.55 51.42 -12.97
C SER A 37 -59.80 50.79 -12.31
N VAL A 38 -59.74 50.80 -10.95
CA VAL A 38 -60.81 50.74 -9.90
C VAL A 38 -61.76 49.53 -9.94
N LYS A 39 -62.16 48.83 -8.87
CA LYS A 39 -62.22 49.03 -7.41
C LYS A 39 -61.86 47.72 -6.71
N GLY A 40 -61.48 47.82 -5.43
CA GLY A 40 -61.13 46.68 -4.59
C GLY A 40 -62.24 45.64 -4.50
N GLU A 41 -62.01 44.50 -5.13
CA GLU A 41 -62.46 43.20 -4.66
C GLU A 41 -61.30 42.23 -4.81
N ILE A 42 -61.03 41.46 -3.76
CA ILE A 42 -59.93 40.48 -3.72
C ILE A 42 -60.37 39.30 -4.61
N MET A 43 -60.27 39.46 -5.93
CA MET A 43 -60.47 38.36 -6.87
C MET A 43 -59.39 37.32 -6.61
N LYS A 44 -59.78 36.21 -6.00
CA LYS A 44 -58.94 35.02 -5.86
C LYS A 44 -58.59 34.54 -7.27
N LYS A 45 -57.41 34.93 -7.77
CA LYS A 45 -56.85 34.38 -9.02
C LYS A 45 -56.65 32.88 -8.82
N GLY A 46 -57.43 32.07 -9.54
CA GLY A 46 -57.28 30.63 -9.56
C GLY A 46 -55.97 30.24 -10.23
N PHE A 47 -55.22 29.32 -9.61
CA PHE A 47 -54.01 28.73 -10.17
C PHE A 47 -54.38 27.94 -11.44
N THR A 48 -53.68 28.14 -12.55
CA THR A 48 -53.96 27.38 -13.77
C THR A 48 -53.30 26.00 -13.71
N LEU A 49 -53.96 24.97 -14.25
CA LEU A 49 -53.41 23.60 -14.27
C LEU A 49 -52.11 23.53 -15.09
N ILE A 50 -51.98 24.40 -16.10
CA ILE A 50 -50.77 24.49 -16.94
C ILE A 50 -49.59 25.11 -16.19
N GLU A 51 -49.81 26.10 -15.31
CA GLU A 51 -48.74 26.65 -14.45
C GLU A 51 -48.18 25.56 -13.54
N LEU A 52 -49.04 24.71 -12.97
CA LEU A 52 -48.59 23.59 -12.15
C LEU A 52 -47.80 22.57 -12.97
N LEU A 53 -48.28 22.26 -14.18
CA LEU A 53 -47.67 21.26 -15.06
C LEU A 53 -46.25 21.66 -15.49
N VAL A 54 -46.04 22.92 -15.87
CA VAL A 54 -44.70 23.39 -16.26
C VAL A 54 -43.75 23.37 -15.06
N VAL A 55 -44.23 23.74 -13.87
CA VAL A 55 -43.40 23.74 -12.64
C VAL A 55 -42.96 22.32 -12.27
N ILE A 56 -43.87 21.34 -12.22
CA ILE A 56 -43.49 19.96 -11.88
C ILE A 56 -42.58 19.34 -12.94
N THR A 57 -42.74 19.73 -14.21
CA THR A 57 -41.88 19.26 -15.30
C THR A 57 -40.45 19.77 -15.14
N ILE A 58 -40.27 21.06 -14.82
CA ILE A 58 -38.95 21.63 -14.56
C ILE A 58 -38.32 21.01 -13.31
N LEU A 59 -39.10 20.81 -12.24
CA LEU A 59 -38.62 20.13 -11.03
C LEU A 59 -38.17 18.69 -11.30
N ALA A 60 -38.90 17.94 -12.14
CA ALA A 60 -38.51 16.58 -12.52
C ALA A 60 -37.17 16.53 -13.27
N VAL A 61 -36.95 17.46 -14.21
CA VAL A 61 -35.68 17.56 -14.95
C VAL A 61 -34.52 17.94 -14.02
N LEU A 62 -34.72 18.92 -13.14
CA LEU A 62 -33.68 19.35 -12.18
C LEU A 62 -33.34 18.24 -11.18
N ALA A 63 -34.35 17.52 -10.67
CA ALA A 63 -34.14 16.39 -9.77
C ALA A 63 -33.37 15.26 -10.46
N GLY A 64 -33.72 14.93 -11.71
CA GLY A 64 -33.04 13.89 -12.48
C GLY A 64 -31.56 14.21 -12.75
N ALA A 65 -31.24 15.48 -13.02
CA ALA A 65 -29.87 15.91 -13.26
C ALA A 65 -29.01 15.98 -11.98
N ALA A 66 -29.61 16.18 -10.80
CA ALA A 66 -28.89 16.35 -9.55
C ALA A 66 -28.37 15.03 -8.94
N LEU A 67 -29.04 13.90 -9.20
CA LEU A 67 -28.72 12.60 -8.59
C LEU A 67 -27.27 12.10 -8.82
N PRO A 68 -26.71 12.07 -10.05
CA PRO A 68 -25.36 11.56 -10.26
C PRO A 68 -24.28 12.42 -9.57
N TYR A 69 -24.50 13.74 -9.47
CA TYR A 69 -23.55 14.64 -8.81
C TYR A 69 -23.43 14.36 -7.30
N VAL A 70 -24.54 14.02 -6.64
CA VAL A 70 -24.54 13.72 -5.21
C VAL A 70 -23.81 12.40 -4.92
N GLN A 71 -23.95 11.40 -5.80
CA GLN A 71 -23.30 10.10 -5.62
C GLN A 71 -21.77 10.21 -5.62
N ASN A 72 -21.20 10.92 -6.60
CA ASN A 72 -19.75 11.14 -6.68
C ASN A 72 -19.21 11.91 -5.47
N TYR A 73 -19.94 12.94 -5.02
CA TYR A 73 -19.54 13.72 -3.85
C TYR A 73 -19.55 12.88 -2.56
N VAL A 74 -20.55 12.02 -2.40
CA VAL A 74 -20.63 11.10 -1.26
C VAL A 74 -19.46 10.11 -1.30
N GLU A 75 -19.13 9.55 -2.46
CA GLU A 75 -17.99 8.63 -2.61
C GLU A 75 -16.66 9.29 -2.27
N GLU A 76 -16.40 10.49 -2.78
CA GLU A 76 -15.21 11.27 -2.44
C GLU A 76 -15.13 11.58 -0.94
N SER A 77 -16.27 11.93 -0.31
CA SER A 77 -16.34 12.18 1.13
C SER A 77 -16.05 10.92 1.96
N ARG A 78 -16.45 9.74 1.47
CA ARG A 78 -16.14 8.46 2.11
C ARG A 78 -14.65 8.17 2.04
N ILE A 79 -14.03 8.29 0.86
CA ILE A 79 -12.59 8.10 0.68
C ILE A 79 -11.79 9.08 1.56
N ALA A 80 -12.18 10.35 1.60
CA ALA A 80 -11.53 11.36 2.45
C ALA A 80 -11.66 11.04 3.94
N LYS A 81 -12.83 10.58 4.37
CA LYS A 81 -13.04 10.09 5.74
C LYS A 81 -12.15 8.88 6.03
N ALA A 82 -12.11 7.90 5.13
CA ALA A 82 -11.30 6.71 5.32
C ALA A 82 -9.81 7.02 5.47
N LYS A 83 -9.27 7.92 4.65
CA LYS A 83 -7.89 8.40 4.77
C LYS A 83 -7.61 9.07 6.11
N THR A 84 -8.54 9.90 6.58
CA THR A 84 -8.40 10.58 7.88
C THR A 84 -8.39 9.58 9.04
N ASP A 85 -9.28 8.59 9.00
CA ASP A 85 -9.37 7.54 10.02
C ASP A 85 -8.11 6.65 10.00
N LEU A 86 -7.59 6.29 8.82
CA LEU A 86 -6.34 5.54 8.66
C LEU A 86 -5.12 6.29 9.21
N GLU A 87 -5.02 7.61 8.95
CA GLU A 87 -3.98 8.46 9.53
C GLU A 87 -4.04 8.50 11.06
N GLU A 88 -5.25 8.54 11.64
CA GLU A 88 -5.43 8.51 13.10
C GLU A 88 -4.92 7.19 13.69
N ILE A 89 -5.23 6.06 13.04
CA ILE A 89 -4.75 4.73 13.46
C ILE A 89 -3.22 4.66 13.33
N ALA A 90 -2.63 5.11 12.22
CA ALA A 90 -1.19 5.12 12.02
C ALA A 90 -0.46 5.96 13.09
N ARG A 91 -1.03 7.12 13.49
CA ARG A 91 -0.50 7.93 14.59
C ARG A 91 -0.62 7.21 15.93
N ALA A 92 -1.73 6.52 16.19
CA ALA A 92 -1.90 5.72 17.40
C ALA A 92 -0.86 4.60 17.49
N LEU A 93 -0.58 3.92 16.36
CA LEU A 93 0.47 2.91 16.25
C LEU A 93 1.87 3.48 16.50
N ALA A 94 2.19 4.67 15.97
CA ALA A 94 3.47 5.33 16.23
C ALA A 94 3.64 5.70 17.73
N VAL A 95 2.57 6.14 18.39
CA VAL A 95 2.58 6.41 19.84
C VAL A 95 2.72 5.12 20.64
N TYR A 96 2.10 4.03 20.18
CA TYR A 96 2.25 2.71 20.78
C TYR A 96 3.71 2.26 20.74
N GLU A 97 4.35 2.29 19.56
CA GLU A 97 5.76 1.93 19.40
C GLU A 97 6.67 2.76 20.31
N THR A 98 6.42 4.07 20.40
CA THR A 98 7.22 4.97 21.24
C THR A 98 7.12 4.63 22.74
N ARG A 99 5.97 4.11 23.19
CA ARG A 99 5.71 3.83 24.62
C ARG A 99 6.07 2.41 25.03
N GLU A 100 5.70 1.44 24.21
CA GLU A 100 5.87 0.01 24.52
C GLU A 100 7.16 -0.56 23.91
N GLY A 101 7.84 0.17 23.01
CA GLY A 101 9.10 -0.21 22.38
C GLY A 101 8.94 -1.16 21.18
N ASP A 102 7.72 -1.61 20.92
CA ASP A 102 7.36 -2.39 19.75
C ASP A 102 5.97 -2.02 19.25
N TYR A 103 5.64 -2.44 18.03
CA TYR A 103 4.26 -2.43 17.55
C TYR A 103 3.45 -3.53 18.23
N PRO A 104 2.12 -3.39 18.33
CA PRO A 104 1.33 -4.40 18.97
C PRO A 104 1.41 -5.69 18.16
N ASP A 105 1.72 -6.79 18.85
CA ASP A 105 1.47 -8.12 18.30
C ASP A 105 -0.04 -8.33 18.32
N LEU A 106 -0.68 -7.89 17.25
CA LEU A 106 -2.14 -7.94 17.14
C LEU A 106 -2.66 -9.37 16.96
N GLY A 107 -1.75 -10.37 16.93
CA GLY A 107 -2.02 -11.75 16.54
C GLY A 107 -2.45 -11.74 15.08
N ALA A 108 -1.62 -12.22 14.17
CA ALA A 108 -2.15 -12.59 12.87
C ALA A 108 -3.20 -13.68 13.13
N PRO A 109 -4.53 -13.46 12.94
CA PRO A 109 -5.40 -14.62 12.82
C PRO A 109 -4.91 -15.42 11.61
N ALA A 110 -5.29 -16.69 11.53
CA ALA A 110 -4.96 -17.55 10.39
C ALA A 110 -5.34 -16.91 9.02
N ASP A 111 -6.20 -15.89 9.05
CA ASP A 111 -6.71 -15.15 7.89
C ASP A 111 -6.10 -13.73 7.74
N GLY A 112 -5.03 -13.37 8.47
CA GLY A 112 -4.30 -12.09 8.33
C GLY A 112 -4.96 -10.82 8.90
N LEU A 113 -6.21 -10.89 9.36
CA LEU A 113 -7.02 -9.76 9.83
C LEU A 113 -6.76 -9.34 11.29
N SER A 114 -5.85 -8.41 11.53
CA SER A 114 -5.60 -7.90 12.88
C SER A 114 -6.43 -6.65 13.23
N ASP A 115 -7.25 -6.72 14.29
CA ASP A 115 -8.32 -5.75 14.61
C ASP A 115 -7.80 -4.52 15.41
N VAL A 116 -8.05 -3.32 14.88
CA VAL A 116 -7.76 -2.01 15.49
C VAL A 116 -8.43 -1.83 16.87
N SER A 117 -9.44 -2.63 17.20
CA SER A 117 -10.07 -2.68 18.51
C SER A 117 -9.07 -2.81 19.68
N GLN A 118 -7.94 -3.49 19.49
CA GLN A 118 -6.91 -3.64 20.53
C GLN A 118 -6.20 -2.33 20.91
N LEU A 119 -6.19 -1.33 20.02
CA LEU A 119 -5.60 -0.01 20.27
C LEU A 119 -6.55 0.90 21.09
N THR A 120 -7.81 0.50 21.23
CA THR A 120 -8.83 1.34 21.87
C THR A 120 -8.61 1.49 23.38
N GLY A 121 -8.97 2.66 23.90
CA GLY A 121 -8.82 3.02 25.30
C GLY A 121 -7.57 3.86 25.57
N ARG A 122 -6.37 3.29 25.39
CA ARG A 122 -5.11 3.98 25.74
C ARG A 122 -4.51 4.80 24.58
N TYR A 123 -4.60 4.30 23.35
CA TYR A 123 -3.97 4.93 22.18
C TYR A 123 -4.99 5.50 21.21
N LEU A 124 -6.22 4.98 21.24
CA LEU A 124 -7.32 5.42 20.40
C LEU A 124 -8.61 5.59 21.22
N ASN A 125 -9.35 6.67 21.00
CA ASN A 125 -10.56 6.97 21.79
C ASN A 125 -11.72 5.99 21.50
N LYS A 126 -11.83 5.55 20.25
CA LYS A 126 -12.81 4.56 19.75
C LYS A 126 -12.24 3.90 18.51
N SER A 127 -12.57 2.64 18.24
CA SER A 127 -12.23 2.04 16.96
C SER A 127 -13.09 2.70 15.87
N PRO A 128 -12.52 3.43 14.90
CA PRO A 128 -13.28 3.94 13.78
C PRO A 128 -13.73 2.76 12.92
N ILE A 129 -14.93 2.87 12.40
CA ILE A 129 -15.47 1.95 11.39
C ILE A 129 -15.35 2.69 10.06
N ASP A 130 -14.93 1.98 9.02
CA ASP A 130 -14.79 2.56 7.71
C ASP A 130 -16.16 3.07 7.17
N PRO A 131 -16.15 3.94 6.15
CA PRO A 131 -17.40 4.48 5.59
C PRO A 131 -18.33 3.43 4.97
N TRP A 132 -17.85 2.21 4.77
CA TRP A 132 -18.58 1.08 4.18
C TRP A 132 -19.05 0.07 5.24
N GLY A 133 -18.78 0.30 6.52
CA GLY A 133 -19.28 -0.47 7.65
C GLY A 133 -18.38 -1.63 8.12
N ARG A 134 -17.14 -1.72 7.67
CA ARG A 134 -16.14 -2.70 8.11
C ARG A 134 -15.08 -2.07 9.04
N PRO A 135 -14.48 -2.88 9.94
CA PRO A 135 -13.33 -2.43 10.71
C PRO A 135 -12.10 -2.27 9.81
N TYR A 136 -11.21 -1.37 10.19
CA TYR A 136 -9.89 -1.26 9.58
C TYR A 136 -9.01 -2.45 9.97
N VAL A 137 -8.13 -2.85 9.07
CA VAL A 137 -7.20 -3.95 9.26
C VAL A 137 -5.78 -3.40 9.36
N VAL A 138 -5.03 -3.89 10.34
CA VAL A 138 -3.60 -3.59 10.44
C VAL A 138 -2.84 -4.78 9.86
N ASP A 139 -2.04 -4.54 8.83
CA ASP A 139 -1.09 -5.51 8.31
C ASP A 139 0.28 -5.24 8.95
N ILE A 140 0.63 -6.13 9.88
CA ILE A 140 1.92 -6.10 10.58
C ILE A 140 3.10 -6.48 9.68
N ASN A 141 2.85 -7.25 8.62
CA ASN A 141 3.86 -7.72 7.69
C ASN A 141 4.15 -6.64 6.65
N ALA A 142 3.14 -6.05 6.01
CA ALA A 142 3.33 -4.90 5.13
C ALA A 142 3.69 -3.62 5.91
N GLY A 143 3.35 -3.53 7.20
CA GLY A 143 3.51 -2.32 8.01
C GLY A 143 2.59 -1.19 7.56
N SER A 144 1.38 -1.56 7.13
CA SER A 144 0.36 -0.65 6.66
C SER A 144 -0.98 -0.96 7.31
N VAL A 145 -1.86 0.04 7.39
CA VAL A 145 -3.26 -0.13 7.78
C VAL A 145 -4.10 0.05 6.54
N TYR A 146 -5.10 -0.79 6.32
CA TYR A 146 -5.98 -0.67 5.16
C TYR A 146 -7.47 -0.83 5.51
N SER A 147 -8.31 -0.36 4.61
CA SER A 147 -9.74 -0.67 4.56
C SER A 147 -10.02 -1.49 3.30
N THR A 148 -10.89 -2.48 3.44
CA THR A 148 -11.37 -3.35 2.35
C THR A 148 -12.36 -2.66 1.40
N GLY A 149 -12.47 -1.33 1.49
CA GLY A 149 -13.26 -0.50 0.59
C GLY A 149 -14.75 -0.87 0.40
N PRO A 150 -15.37 -0.33 -0.67
CA PRO A 150 -16.75 -0.60 -1.05
C PRO A 150 -17.10 -2.05 -1.35
N ASP A 151 -16.22 -2.80 -2.00
CA ASP A 151 -16.46 -4.21 -2.37
C ASP A 151 -16.44 -5.15 -1.18
N ARG A 152 -15.80 -4.72 -0.08
CA ARG A 152 -15.68 -5.47 1.16
C ARG A 152 -15.00 -6.82 0.94
N ASP A 153 -14.07 -6.90 0.00
CA ASP A 153 -13.40 -8.14 -0.32
C ASP A 153 -11.89 -7.89 -0.46
N ASP A 154 -11.13 -8.44 0.47
CA ASP A 154 -9.66 -8.45 0.41
C ASP A 154 -9.11 -9.75 -0.20
N THR A 155 -9.99 -10.67 -0.63
CA THR A 155 -9.62 -11.99 -1.14
C THR A 155 -9.75 -12.13 -2.65
N ASP A 156 -9.97 -11.05 -3.42
CA ASP A 156 -10.14 -11.14 -4.88
C ASP A 156 -8.80 -11.08 -5.64
N PRO A 157 -8.25 -12.22 -6.12
CA PRO A 157 -7.04 -12.24 -6.96
C PRO A 157 -7.27 -11.64 -8.35
N ALA A 158 -8.52 -11.33 -8.76
CA ALA A 158 -8.84 -10.81 -10.09
C ALA A 158 -8.50 -9.31 -10.28
N GLY A 159 -7.79 -8.70 -9.33
CA GLY A 159 -7.06 -7.44 -9.55
C GLY A 159 -7.92 -6.17 -9.53
N LYS A 160 -9.04 -6.17 -8.82
CA LYS A 160 -9.78 -4.94 -8.50
C LYS A 160 -9.71 -4.63 -7.02
N TYR A 161 -8.51 -4.29 -6.54
CA TYR A 161 -8.38 -3.76 -5.19
C TYR A 161 -8.88 -2.31 -5.16
N ASP A 162 -10.02 -2.06 -4.52
CA ASP A 162 -10.47 -0.71 -4.16
C ASP A 162 -9.95 -0.26 -2.77
N ASN A 163 -9.09 -1.10 -2.17
CA ASN A 163 -8.49 -0.92 -0.86
C ASN A 163 -7.77 0.41 -0.74
N ILE A 164 -8.00 1.07 0.39
CA ILE A 164 -7.29 2.30 0.77
C ILE A 164 -6.32 1.91 1.87
N SER A 165 -5.02 1.97 1.57
CA SER A 165 -3.96 1.70 2.54
C SER A 165 -3.24 2.97 2.98
N PHE A 166 -2.67 2.92 4.17
CA PHE A 166 -1.81 3.95 4.73
C PHE A 166 -0.63 3.30 5.47
N PRO A 167 0.62 3.56 5.08
CA PRO A 167 1.78 3.00 5.75
C PRO A 167 1.97 3.64 7.13
N TYR A 168 2.21 2.83 8.16
CA TYR A 168 2.58 3.31 9.49
C TYR A 168 4.06 3.01 9.83
N GLN A 169 4.69 2.11 9.06
CA GLN A 169 6.12 1.85 9.08
C GLN A 169 6.76 2.27 7.76
N PRO A 170 8.08 2.54 7.77
CA PRO A 170 8.82 2.66 6.51
C PRO A 170 8.80 1.33 5.76
N PRO A 171 8.90 1.38 4.42
CA PRO A 171 9.11 0.20 3.59
C PRO A 171 10.27 -0.67 4.09
N LEU A 172 10.12 -2.00 4.06
CA LEU A 172 11.17 -2.95 4.38
C LEU A 172 12.29 -2.91 3.33
N ALA A 173 13.48 -2.46 3.72
CA ALA A 173 14.62 -2.33 2.83
C ALA A 173 15.87 -2.88 3.50
N LEU A 174 16.77 -3.44 2.71
CA LEU A 174 18.13 -3.77 3.11
C LEU A 174 18.95 -2.47 3.17
N VAL A 175 19.41 -2.12 4.37
CA VAL A 175 20.13 -0.86 4.65
C VAL A 175 21.64 -1.02 4.52
N SER A 176 22.17 -2.14 5.01
CA SER A 176 23.60 -2.42 4.92
C SER A 176 23.89 -3.91 5.01
N ALA A 177 24.91 -4.34 4.27
CA ALA A 177 25.53 -5.65 4.38
C ALA A 177 26.98 -5.47 4.82
N LYS A 178 27.43 -6.27 5.79
CA LYS A 178 28.80 -6.23 6.31
C LYS A 178 29.37 -7.62 6.44
N TRP A 179 30.63 -7.78 6.08
CA TRP A 179 31.43 -8.96 6.41
C TRP A 179 32.03 -8.80 7.80
N ILE A 180 31.76 -9.75 8.69
CA ILE A 180 32.38 -9.86 10.00
C ILE A 180 33.43 -10.96 9.92
N ASP A 181 34.69 -10.53 9.88
CA ASP A 181 35.84 -11.40 10.05
C ASP A 181 35.87 -11.86 11.53
N ARG A 182 35.54 -13.14 11.76
CA ARG A 182 35.46 -13.69 13.13
C ARG A 182 36.79 -14.24 13.60
N ASN A 183 37.67 -14.63 12.70
CA ASN A 183 38.95 -15.25 13.02
C ASN A 183 40.13 -14.25 12.89
N GLN A 184 39.87 -13.00 12.48
CA GLN A 184 40.82 -11.92 12.23
C GLN A 184 41.87 -12.27 11.17
N SER A 185 41.52 -13.08 10.16
CA SER A 185 42.42 -13.48 9.08
C SER A 185 42.64 -12.37 8.05
N GLY A 186 41.74 -11.40 7.95
CA GLY A 186 41.72 -10.37 6.92
C GLY A 186 41.33 -10.88 5.53
N SER A 187 40.79 -12.10 5.44
CA SER A 187 40.27 -12.72 4.21
C SER A 187 38.88 -13.30 4.49
N VAL A 188 38.06 -13.47 3.46
CA VAL A 188 36.76 -14.15 3.61
C VAL A 188 37.00 -15.65 3.63
N ASP A 189 36.91 -16.29 4.81
CA ASP A 189 37.17 -17.72 4.94
C ASP A 189 36.34 -18.43 6.01
N ALA A 190 36.30 -19.76 5.91
CA ALA A 190 35.61 -20.64 6.86
C ALA A 190 36.57 -21.31 7.86
N GLN A 191 37.85 -20.93 7.90
CA GLN A 191 38.86 -21.67 8.66
C GLN A 191 38.77 -21.35 10.16
N ASN A 192 38.74 -22.40 11.00
CA ASN A 192 38.58 -22.38 12.46
C ASN A 192 37.23 -21.85 12.97
N VAL A 193 36.86 -20.63 12.59
CA VAL A 193 35.61 -19.97 12.95
C VAL A 193 35.08 -19.32 11.68
N PRO A 194 33.94 -19.78 11.13
CA PRO A 194 33.38 -19.20 9.92
C PRO A 194 33.07 -17.71 10.10
N ASP A 195 33.44 -16.92 9.08
CA ASP A 195 33.04 -15.52 8.98
C ASP A 195 31.54 -15.39 8.78
N GLN A 196 31.03 -14.18 9.00
CA GLN A 196 29.60 -13.93 8.97
C GLN A 196 29.25 -12.75 8.08
N ILE A 197 28.11 -12.84 7.38
CA ILE A 197 27.46 -11.71 6.74
C ILE A 197 26.41 -11.18 7.69
N GLN A 198 26.54 -9.91 8.05
CA GLN A 198 25.53 -9.18 8.81
C GLN A 198 24.71 -8.31 7.86
N LEU A 199 23.42 -8.62 7.76
CA LEU A 199 22.42 -7.85 7.02
C LEU A 199 21.62 -7.00 8.01
N THR A 200 21.46 -5.71 7.71
CA THR A 200 20.67 -4.77 8.51
C THR A 200 19.52 -4.24 7.68
N PHE A 201 18.32 -4.31 8.24
CA PHE A 201 17.08 -3.90 7.58
C PHE A 201 16.53 -2.58 8.15
N SER A 202 15.68 -1.89 7.38
CA SER A 202 15.06 -0.61 7.74
C SER A 202 14.11 -0.73 8.93
N ARG A 203 13.43 -1.88 9.04
CA ARG A 203 12.52 -2.24 10.13
C ARG A 203 12.80 -3.64 10.66
N LYS A 204 12.09 -4.01 11.73
CA LYS A 204 12.23 -5.33 12.37
C LYS A 204 11.74 -6.42 11.41
N LEU A 205 12.39 -7.57 11.45
CA LEU A 205 11.93 -8.77 10.77
C LEU A 205 11.02 -9.57 11.71
N SER A 206 9.85 -9.94 11.21
CA SER A 206 8.97 -10.92 11.84
C SER A 206 9.51 -12.32 11.51
N LYS A 207 9.71 -13.18 12.52
CA LYS A 207 10.12 -14.57 12.28
C LYS A 207 8.90 -15.31 11.71
N ALA A 208 8.90 -15.58 10.40
CA ALA A 208 7.88 -16.41 9.76
C ALA A 208 8.12 -17.89 10.14
N SER A 209 7.50 -18.33 11.24
CA SER A 209 7.57 -19.69 11.78
C SER A 209 8.99 -20.17 12.14
N ALA A 210 9.11 -21.32 12.80
CA ALA A 210 10.40 -21.83 13.28
C ALA A 210 11.41 -22.11 12.16
N ASP A 211 10.94 -22.28 10.93
CA ASP A 211 11.67 -22.86 9.81
C ASP A 211 11.74 -21.88 8.64
N CYS A 212 12.71 -20.97 8.65
CA CYS A 212 13.10 -20.32 7.40
C CYS A 212 13.78 -21.41 6.55
N THR A 213 13.16 -21.89 5.47
CA THR A 213 13.70 -23.00 4.68
C THR A 213 14.72 -22.52 3.64
N GLN A 214 15.56 -23.45 3.16
CA GLN A 214 16.59 -23.23 2.11
C GLN A 214 16.04 -22.48 0.90
N THR A 215 14.88 -22.93 0.44
CA THR A 215 14.23 -22.48 -0.79
C THR A 215 13.77 -21.04 -0.67
N ASN A 216 13.35 -20.63 0.53
CA ASN A 216 12.90 -19.27 0.76
C ASN A 216 14.08 -18.30 0.72
N LEU A 217 15.27 -18.64 1.25
CA LEU A 217 16.45 -17.75 1.23
C LEU A 217 17.09 -17.62 -0.16
N ALA A 218 17.18 -18.71 -0.92
CA ALA A 218 17.69 -18.68 -2.28
C ALA A 218 16.77 -17.89 -3.24
N ALA A 219 15.45 -17.93 -3.03
CA ALA A 219 14.49 -17.28 -3.94
C ALA A 219 14.51 -15.74 -3.91
N TRP A 220 15.00 -15.13 -2.83
CA TRP A 220 14.95 -13.67 -2.65
C TRP A 220 16.30 -13.01 -2.41
N LEU A 221 17.39 -13.78 -2.29
CA LEU A 221 18.70 -13.23 -1.94
C LEU A 221 19.82 -13.88 -2.76
N THR A 222 20.45 -13.07 -3.59
CA THR A 222 21.60 -13.46 -4.41
C THR A 222 22.79 -12.56 -4.13
N ILE A 223 24.00 -13.06 -4.39
CA ILE A 223 25.26 -12.33 -4.21
C ILE A 223 26.00 -12.26 -5.54
N SER A 224 26.49 -11.08 -5.89
CA SER A 224 27.46 -10.89 -6.98
C SER A 224 28.85 -10.82 -6.36
N PRO A 225 29.66 -11.90 -6.44
CA PRO A 225 30.97 -11.97 -5.78
C PRO A 225 32.02 -11.04 -6.43
N ASP A 226 31.90 -10.78 -7.73
CA ASP A 226 32.81 -9.96 -8.52
C ASP A 226 32.36 -8.50 -8.67
N GLY A 227 31.16 -8.17 -8.18
CA GLY A 227 30.55 -6.86 -8.34
C GLY A 227 30.09 -6.56 -9.77
N GLN A 228 29.98 -7.57 -10.64
CA GLN A 228 29.44 -7.41 -11.98
C GLN A 228 27.98 -7.88 -12.04
N ALA A 229 27.17 -7.16 -12.81
CA ALA A 229 25.79 -7.55 -13.08
C ALA A 229 25.76 -8.78 -13.99
N GLY A 230 24.91 -9.75 -13.69
CA GLY A 230 24.79 -11.03 -14.41
C GLY A 230 25.69 -12.16 -13.89
N SER A 231 26.51 -11.89 -12.86
CA SER A 231 27.33 -12.88 -12.14
C SER A 231 26.69 -13.27 -10.80
N GLU A 232 25.40 -13.02 -10.59
CA GLU A 232 24.71 -13.30 -9.34
C GLU A 232 24.61 -14.81 -9.10
N VAL A 233 24.91 -15.22 -7.87
CA VAL A 233 24.85 -16.61 -7.38
C VAL A 233 23.94 -16.66 -6.15
N ASP A 234 23.26 -17.78 -5.92
CA ASP A 234 22.38 -17.95 -4.77
C ASP A 234 23.16 -17.81 -3.46
N ILE A 235 22.61 -17.08 -2.49
CA ILE A 235 23.32 -16.88 -1.22
C ILE A 235 23.50 -18.19 -0.43
N THR A 236 22.67 -19.20 -0.69
CA THR A 236 22.74 -20.51 -0.03
C THR A 236 24.02 -21.28 -0.36
N ASP A 237 24.69 -20.96 -1.45
CA ASP A 237 25.98 -21.59 -1.81
C ASP A 237 27.08 -21.18 -0.81
N PHE A 238 26.95 -19.98 -0.23
CA PHE A 238 27.95 -19.40 0.67
C PHE A 238 27.60 -19.54 2.15
N VAL A 239 26.34 -19.83 2.51
CA VAL A 239 25.86 -19.81 3.89
C VAL A 239 25.75 -21.22 4.48
N GLN A 240 26.22 -21.40 5.72
CA GLN A 240 26.17 -22.66 6.45
C GLN A 240 24.74 -23.08 6.77
N HIS A 241 24.49 -24.37 6.59
CA HIS A 241 23.31 -25.07 7.07
C HIS A 241 23.56 -25.63 8.47
N VAL A 242 22.76 -25.27 9.49
CA VAL A 242 22.96 -25.78 10.85
C VAL A 242 22.17 -27.09 11.03
N GLY A 243 22.70 -28.20 10.52
CA GLY A 243 22.15 -29.57 10.70
C GLY A 243 20.91 -29.88 9.85
N GLU A 244 20.65 -31.16 9.54
CA GLU A 244 19.61 -31.61 8.57
C GLU A 244 18.30 -30.79 8.62
N GLY A 245 18.02 -30.04 7.55
CA GLY A 245 16.74 -29.36 7.32
C GLY A 245 16.53 -27.91 7.83
N VAL A 246 17.42 -27.30 8.64
CA VAL A 246 17.16 -25.94 9.17
C VAL A 246 18.22 -24.89 8.75
N TYR A 247 17.80 -23.93 7.94
CA TYR A 247 18.46 -22.63 7.81
C TYR A 247 17.92 -21.77 8.94
N ASP A 248 18.63 -21.68 10.05
CA ASP A 248 18.32 -20.66 11.04
C ASP A 248 19.23 -19.47 10.73
N PRO A 249 18.85 -18.52 9.82
CA PRO A 249 19.48 -17.22 9.86
C PRO A 249 19.28 -16.73 11.28
N VAL A 250 20.37 -16.65 12.05
CA VAL A 250 20.28 -16.23 13.43
C VAL A 250 20.00 -14.74 13.37
N ILE A 251 18.71 -14.38 13.40
CA ILE A 251 18.29 -13.05 13.82
C ILE A 251 18.86 -12.97 15.23
N LEU A 252 19.97 -12.25 15.38
CA LEU A 252 20.60 -12.12 16.69
C LEU A 252 19.51 -11.60 17.62
N THR A 253 19.15 -12.43 18.60
CA THR A 253 17.95 -12.29 19.43
C THR A 253 17.94 -11.02 20.29
N SER A 254 18.99 -10.21 20.21
CA SER A 254 19.08 -8.87 20.80
C SER A 254 18.70 -7.72 19.84
N ASN A 255 18.80 -7.90 18.52
CA ASN A 255 18.43 -6.90 17.52
C ASN A 255 17.56 -7.47 16.38
N PRO A 256 16.23 -7.29 16.43
CA PRO A 256 15.31 -7.83 15.42
C PRO A 256 15.41 -7.17 14.03
N LYS A 257 16.27 -6.15 13.84
CA LYS A 257 16.56 -5.55 12.53
C LYS A 257 17.77 -6.16 11.83
N VAL A 258 18.48 -7.07 12.50
CA VAL A 258 19.75 -7.62 12.03
C VAL A 258 19.60 -9.12 11.82
N MET A 259 19.91 -9.56 10.60
CA MET A 259 20.04 -10.97 10.25
C MET A 259 21.53 -11.30 10.12
N VAL A 260 21.96 -12.39 10.73
CA VAL A 260 23.34 -12.87 10.60
C VAL A 260 23.34 -14.23 9.93
N LEU A 261 24.10 -14.31 8.85
CA LEU A 261 24.35 -15.52 8.07
C LEU A 261 25.81 -15.92 8.29
N SER A 262 26.07 -17.20 8.59
CA SER A 262 27.44 -17.68 8.76
C SER A 262 27.92 -18.35 7.47
N LEU A 263 29.19 -18.23 7.14
CA LEU A 263 29.78 -18.91 5.99
C LEU A 263 29.72 -20.43 6.14
N ASN A 264 29.48 -21.11 5.03
CA ASN A 264 29.53 -22.57 4.95
C ASN A 264 30.92 -23.10 5.34
N ASP A 265 30.96 -24.14 6.18
CA ASP A 265 32.22 -24.79 6.59
C ASP A 265 33.03 -25.35 5.40
N ASN A 266 32.34 -25.66 4.29
CA ASN A 266 32.95 -26.19 3.07
C ASN A 266 33.32 -25.10 2.05
N TYR A 267 33.14 -23.82 2.37
CA TYR A 267 33.49 -22.73 1.45
C TYR A 267 34.99 -22.74 1.17
N ASP A 268 35.36 -22.88 -0.11
CA ASP A 268 36.75 -22.85 -0.57
C ASP A 268 36.94 -21.67 -1.53
N PRO A 269 37.65 -20.60 -1.10
CA PRO A 269 37.84 -19.41 -1.92
C PRO A 269 38.66 -19.67 -3.19
N THR A 270 39.29 -20.84 -3.35
CA THR A 270 40.06 -21.20 -4.55
C THR A 270 39.24 -21.92 -5.62
N VAL A 271 38.07 -22.46 -5.24
CA VAL A 271 37.19 -23.24 -6.12
C VAL A 271 35.91 -22.45 -6.44
N ASP A 272 35.39 -21.72 -5.46
CA ASP A 272 34.26 -20.82 -5.61
C ASP A 272 34.71 -19.44 -6.12
N PRO A 273 33.84 -18.65 -6.77
CA PRO A 273 34.21 -17.31 -7.19
C PRO A 273 34.66 -16.47 -5.97
N GLU A 274 35.89 -15.94 -6.05
CA GLU A 274 36.46 -15.10 -4.98
C GLU A 274 35.54 -13.91 -4.70
N ILE A 275 35.04 -13.81 -3.47
CA ILE A 275 34.23 -12.67 -3.03
C ILE A 275 35.15 -11.46 -2.86
N LEU A 276 35.05 -10.50 -3.78
CA LEU A 276 35.85 -9.28 -3.75
C LEU A 276 35.26 -8.29 -2.74
N LEU A 277 35.91 -8.15 -1.58
CA LEU A 277 35.53 -7.19 -0.54
C LEU A 277 35.39 -5.77 -1.10
N GLY A 278 34.24 -5.13 -0.85
CA GLY A 278 33.95 -3.77 -1.31
C GLY A 278 33.54 -3.65 -2.79
N ALA A 279 33.63 -4.72 -3.57
CA ALA A 279 33.06 -4.81 -4.92
C ALA A 279 31.82 -5.71 -4.95
N ALA A 280 31.75 -6.71 -4.07
CA ALA A 280 30.60 -7.59 -3.99
C ALA A 280 29.31 -6.85 -3.58
N TYR A 281 28.19 -7.25 -4.18
CA TYR A 281 26.86 -6.72 -3.87
C TYR A 281 25.92 -7.87 -3.46
N ILE A 282 24.98 -7.53 -2.59
CA ILE A 282 23.83 -8.39 -2.30
C ILE A 282 22.63 -7.81 -3.06
N TYR A 283 22.00 -8.67 -3.84
CA TYR A 283 20.78 -8.40 -4.58
C TYR A 283 19.60 -9.05 -3.86
N VAL A 284 18.58 -8.25 -3.61
CA VAL A 284 17.31 -8.74 -3.09
C VAL A 284 16.35 -8.83 -4.26
N ASP A 285 16.01 -10.07 -4.62
CA ASP A 285 15.00 -10.38 -5.62
C ASP A 285 13.61 -10.43 -4.96
N ASP A 286 12.59 -10.75 -5.75
CA ASP A 286 11.22 -10.84 -5.28
C ASP A 286 11.07 -11.83 -4.10
N PRO A 287 10.80 -11.34 -2.87
CA PRO A 287 10.57 -12.22 -1.72
C PRO A 287 9.35 -13.11 -1.88
N THR A 288 8.53 -12.89 -2.92
CA THR A 288 7.38 -13.72 -3.28
C THR A 288 7.75 -14.96 -4.07
N GLY A 289 8.99 -15.10 -4.54
CA GLY A 289 9.44 -16.18 -5.41
C GLY A 289 8.87 -16.07 -6.82
N THR A 290 9.54 -16.69 -7.78
CA THR A 290 8.98 -16.89 -9.14
C THR A 290 7.98 -18.03 -9.09
N ASP A 291 6.76 -17.74 -8.67
CA ASP A 291 5.71 -18.75 -8.70
C ASP A 291 5.28 -18.97 -10.16
N ALA A 292 5.69 -20.10 -10.73
CA ALA A 292 5.36 -20.48 -12.10
C ALA A 292 3.87 -20.82 -12.29
N ASP A 293 3.08 -20.85 -11.20
CA ASP A 293 1.69 -21.30 -11.20
C ASP A 293 0.78 -20.34 -10.41
N ALA A 294 0.68 -19.10 -10.92
CA ALA A 294 -0.11 -17.98 -10.36
C ALA A 294 -1.65 -18.19 -10.37
N THR A 295 -2.16 -19.43 -10.24
CA THR A 295 -3.61 -19.68 -10.36
C THR A 295 -4.28 -20.50 -9.26
N THR A 296 -3.57 -21.11 -8.30
CA THR A 296 -4.25 -21.97 -7.29
C THR A 296 -3.75 -21.99 -5.85
N ASP A 297 -2.59 -21.44 -5.49
CA ASP A 297 -2.07 -21.61 -4.12
C ASP A 297 -2.10 -20.31 -3.30
N LEU A 298 -3.09 -20.21 -2.41
CA LEU A 298 -3.19 -19.20 -1.34
C LEU A 298 -2.15 -19.42 -0.21
N ASP A 299 -1.15 -20.28 -0.44
CA ASP A 299 -0.15 -20.68 0.56
C ASP A 299 1.12 -19.82 0.53
N ASN A 300 1.22 -18.89 -0.43
CA ASN A 300 2.36 -17.99 -0.55
C ASN A 300 2.09 -16.64 0.12
N LEU A 301 3.02 -16.20 0.97
CA LEU A 301 3.04 -14.87 1.60
C LEU A 301 3.00 -13.69 0.60
N SER A 302 3.08 -14.00 -0.69
CA SER A 302 2.95 -13.10 -1.84
C SER A 302 1.56 -12.50 -2.01
N ASP A 303 0.51 -13.23 -1.63
CA ASP A 303 -0.86 -12.84 -1.97
C ASP A 303 -1.51 -11.92 -0.92
N LEU A 304 -0.92 -11.81 0.29
CA LEU A 304 -1.47 -10.96 1.35
C LEU A 304 -0.64 -9.73 1.73
N ALA A 305 0.60 -9.60 1.25
CA ALA A 305 1.39 -8.41 1.50
C ALA A 305 2.46 -8.25 0.42
N THR A 306 2.20 -7.35 -0.54
CA THR A 306 3.27 -6.83 -1.37
C THR A 306 4.26 -6.13 -0.45
N ASN A 307 5.36 -6.81 -0.13
CA ASN A 307 6.57 -6.22 0.43
C ASN A 307 7.19 -5.32 -0.65
N LEU A 308 6.50 -4.22 -0.96
CA LEU A 308 6.70 -3.21 -2.03
C LEU A 308 8.06 -2.51 -2.01
N SER A 309 9.02 -3.04 -1.28
CA SER A 309 10.22 -2.36 -0.84
C SER A 309 11.46 -3.21 -0.78
N LEU A 310 11.36 -4.53 -0.90
CA LEU A 310 12.54 -5.40 -0.90
C LEU A 310 13.07 -5.67 -2.30
N GLN A 311 12.23 -5.58 -3.34
CA GLN A 311 12.62 -5.87 -4.72
C GLN A 311 13.66 -4.88 -5.26
N ASP A 312 14.55 -5.38 -6.13
CA ASP A 312 15.55 -4.61 -6.88
C ASP A 312 16.52 -3.80 -6.01
N GLN A 313 16.83 -4.29 -4.80
CA GLN A 313 17.79 -3.62 -3.92
C GLN A 313 19.19 -4.20 -4.09
N ASN A 314 20.16 -3.32 -4.27
CA ASN A 314 21.57 -3.66 -4.27
C ASN A 314 22.28 -3.00 -3.08
N VAL A 315 23.04 -3.78 -2.33
CA VAL A 315 23.83 -3.26 -1.21
C VAL A 315 25.27 -3.75 -1.32
N THR A 316 26.20 -2.81 -1.35
CA THR A 316 27.63 -3.11 -1.32
C THR A 316 28.00 -3.72 0.02
N ILE A 317 28.74 -4.82 -0.03
CA ILE A 317 29.22 -5.44 1.19
C ILE A 317 30.47 -4.71 1.68
N LEU A 318 30.39 -4.19 2.91
CA LEU A 318 31.50 -3.51 3.54
C LEU A 318 32.34 -4.49 4.36
N PRO A 319 33.68 -4.45 4.26
CA PRO A 319 34.53 -5.14 5.22
C PRO A 319 34.43 -4.45 6.59
N GLN A 320 34.41 -5.25 7.67
CA GLN A 320 34.41 -4.74 9.04
C GLN A 320 35.81 -4.78 9.67
#